data_AF-A0A3D8GXY5-F1
#
_entry.id   AF-A0A3D8GXY5-F1
#
_cell.length_a   1.000
_cell.length_b   1.000
_cell.length_c   1.000
_cell.angle_alpha   90.00
_cell.angle_beta   90.00
_cell.angle_gamma   90.00
#
_symmetry.space_group_name_H-M   'P 1'
#
loop_
_entity.id
_entity.type
_entity.pdbx_description
1 polymer ?
#
loop_
_entity_poly.entity_id
_entity_poly.type
_entity_poly.pdbx_seq_one_letter_code
_entity_poly.pdbx_strand_id
1 'polypeptide(L)'
;MFMQNKDEPNRTLIRALLSGDELSMVVRSHIKVEEQVDHFLVLHVVSYKHLEKISLTFAEKCLLAVALGMDEDLIKPLSTLGNIRNKFAHKTDSELTKSDVNNFYKAFSATGKEVLQETIATNSDRPEQLARKYNDMSIREKFALMTIYLHSNIRGLVHDEVERMNALNNEGSL
;
A
#
# COMPACT_ATOMS: atom_id res chain seq x y z
N MET A 1 -11.14 19.49 13.97
CA MET A 1 -12.01 19.47 12.78
C MET A 1 -11.24 18.86 11.61
N PHE A 2 -11.16 17.52 11.55
CA PHE A 2 -10.74 16.72 10.38
C PHE A 2 -11.20 15.28 10.60
N MET A 3 -12.52 15.05 10.52
CA MET A 3 -13.04 13.71 10.26
C MET A 3 -13.32 13.64 8.76
N GLN A 4 -12.26 13.51 7.96
CA GLN A 4 -12.44 13.07 6.59
C GLN A 4 -12.85 11.60 6.61
N ASN A 5 -13.88 11.30 5.83
CA ASN A 5 -14.48 9.99 5.69
C ASN A 5 -13.39 8.94 5.37
N LYS A 6 -13.30 7.85 6.15
CA LYS A 6 -12.20 6.86 6.05
C LYS A 6 -12.03 6.31 4.62
N ASP A 7 -13.09 6.36 3.82
CA ASP A 7 -13.19 5.80 2.47
C ASP A 7 -12.83 6.74 1.30
N GLU A 8 -12.79 8.06 1.52
CA GLU A 8 -12.55 9.06 0.46
C GLU A 8 -11.15 8.94 -0.21
N PRO A 9 -10.05 8.68 0.54
CA PRO A 9 -8.72 8.51 -0.06
C PRO A 9 -8.62 7.26 -0.94
N ASN A 10 -9.32 6.18 -0.56
CA ASN A 10 -9.29 4.91 -1.28
C ASN A 10 -10.04 5.00 -2.61
N ARG A 11 -11.19 5.72 -2.66
CA ARG A 11 -11.92 5.97 -3.92
C ARG A 11 -11.09 6.79 -4.91
N THR A 12 -10.39 7.80 -4.40
CA THR A 12 -9.49 8.64 -5.21
C THR A 12 -8.32 7.83 -5.75
N LEU A 13 -7.71 6.97 -4.92
CA LEU A 13 -6.65 6.06 -5.34
C LEU A 13 -7.13 5.08 -6.42
N ILE A 14 -8.29 4.44 -6.23
CA ILE A 14 -8.84 3.48 -7.21
C ILE A 14 -9.04 4.15 -8.57
N ARG A 15 -9.68 5.32 -8.59
CA ARG A 15 -9.89 6.07 -9.83
C ARG A 15 -8.56 6.48 -10.47
N ALA A 16 -7.58 6.89 -9.67
CA ALA A 16 -6.25 7.28 -10.15
C ALA A 16 -5.46 6.09 -10.73
N LEU A 17 -5.63 4.88 -10.19
CA LEU A 17 -4.96 3.67 -10.68
C LEU A 17 -5.64 3.10 -11.94
N LEU A 18 -6.97 3.14 -12.03
CA LEU A 18 -7.71 2.51 -13.14
C LEU A 18 -7.89 3.40 -14.37
N SER A 19 -7.62 4.71 -14.30
CA SER A 19 -7.84 5.66 -15.40
C SER A 19 -6.68 5.81 -16.39
N GLY A 20 -5.48 5.32 -16.06
CA GLY A 20 -4.28 5.46 -16.91
C GLY A 20 -3.92 4.21 -17.74
N ASP A 21 -2.76 4.25 -18.40
CA ASP A 21 -2.10 3.05 -18.93
C ASP A 21 -1.47 2.20 -17.81
N GLU A 22 -0.98 1.00 -18.13
CA GLU A 22 -0.43 0.08 -17.12
C GLU A 22 0.86 0.59 -16.46
N LEU A 23 1.73 1.28 -17.20
CA LEU A 23 2.94 1.88 -16.65
C LEU A 23 2.57 2.95 -15.63
N SER A 24 1.67 3.86 -16.00
CA SER A 24 1.12 4.88 -15.12
C SER A 24 0.49 4.29 -13.87
N MET A 25 -0.28 3.21 -14.01
CA MET A 25 -0.90 2.50 -12.88
C MET A 25 0.16 1.92 -11.93
N VAL A 26 1.13 1.17 -12.44
CA VAL A 26 2.19 0.54 -11.63
C VAL A 26 3.05 1.57 -10.92
N VAL A 27 3.46 2.63 -11.62
CA VAL A 27 4.29 3.69 -11.02
C VAL A 27 3.51 4.43 -9.94
N ARG A 28 2.25 4.83 -10.19
CA ARG A 28 1.41 5.50 -9.19
C ARG A 28 1.12 4.61 -7.98
N SER A 29 0.88 3.32 -8.20
CA SER A 29 0.73 2.32 -7.13
C SER A 29 1.95 2.30 -6.22
N HIS A 30 3.14 2.18 -6.80
CA HIS A 30 4.38 2.14 -6.04
C HIS A 30 4.61 3.44 -5.25
N ILE A 31 4.46 4.61 -5.89
CA ILE A 31 4.64 5.92 -5.24
C ILE A 31 3.71 6.03 -4.03
N LYS A 32 2.44 5.67 -4.18
CA LYS A 32 1.46 5.81 -3.09
C LYS A 32 1.74 4.88 -1.92
N VAL A 33 2.20 3.66 -2.18
CA VAL A 33 2.61 2.72 -1.12
C VAL A 33 3.90 3.20 -0.45
N GLU A 34 4.87 3.67 -1.23
CA GLU A 34 6.13 4.23 -0.70
C GLU A 34 5.88 5.46 0.19
N GLU A 35 4.98 6.36 -0.20
CA GLU A 35 4.56 7.50 0.64
C GLU A 35 4.08 7.05 2.03
N GLN A 36 3.34 5.93 2.13
CA GLN A 36 2.88 5.42 3.43
C GLN A 36 4.01 4.79 4.25
N VAL A 37 4.96 4.11 3.60
CA VAL A 37 6.19 3.63 4.27
C VAL A 37 7.00 4.80 4.79
N ASP A 38 7.13 5.87 4.00
CA ASP A 38 7.81 7.09 4.42
C ASP A 38 7.11 7.76 5.61
N HIS A 39 5.77 7.84 5.62
CA HIS A 39 5.03 8.31 6.79
C HIS A 39 5.26 7.47 8.03
N PHE A 40 5.29 6.14 7.89
CA PHE A 40 5.62 5.24 9.00
C PHE A 40 7.02 5.55 9.55
N LEU A 41 8.01 5.69 8.68
CA LEU A 41 9.38 6.01 9.07
C LEU A 41 9.48 7.37 9.77
N VAL A 42 8.77 8.40 9.27
CA VAL A 42 8.71 9.74 9.90
C VAL A 42 8.30 9.68 11.36
N LEU A 43 7.38 8.78 11.72
CA LEU A 43 6.89 8.62 13.10
C LEU A 43 7.88 7.86 14.00
N HIS A 44 8.71 6.98 13.43
CA HIS A 44 9.55 6.07 14.22
C HIS A 44 11.01 6.53 14.34
N VAL A 45 11.48 7.43 13.48
CA VAL A 45 12.86 7.92 13.53
C VAL A 45 12.95 9.30 14.16
N VAL A 46 14.00 9.52 14.96
CA VAL A 46 14.25 10.81 15.62
C VAL A 46 14.45 11.94 14.59
N SER A 47 15.03 11.64 13.43
CA SER A 47 15.27 12.65 12.40
C SER A 47 15.14 12.12 10.98
N TYR A 48 13.94 12.23 10.42
CA TYR A 48 13.66 11.80 9.04
C TYR A 48 14.50 12.58 8.01
N LYS A 49 14.77 13.87 8.26
CA LYS A 49 15.66 14.70 7.43
C LYS A 49 17.06 14.11 7.25
N HIS A 50 17.60 13.43 8.27
CA HIS A 50 18.90 12.78 8.15
C HIS A 50 18.78 11.41 7.47
N LEU A 51 17.70 10.67 7.74
CA LEU A 51 17.40 9.41 7.06
C LEU A 51 17.27 9.60 5.55
N GLU A 52 16.59 10.65 5.10
CA GLU A 52 16.40 10.98 3.68
C GLU A 52 17.75 11.16 2.96
N LYS A 53 18.76 11.74 3.64
CA LYS A 53 20.11 11.93 3.07
C LYS A 53 20.86 10.62 2.86
N ILE A 54 20.50 9.54 3.56
CA ILE A 54 21.08 8.21 3.36
C ILE A 54 20.66 7.64 2.00
N SER A 55 19.59 8.18 1.39
CA SER A 55 19.11 7.79 0.05
C SER A 55 18.77 6.30 -0.05
N LEU A 56 18.09 5.78 0.98
CA LEU A 56 17.64 4.38 1.01
C LEU A 56 16.74 4.08 -0.19
N THR A 57 17.00 2.94 -0.83
CA THR A 57 16.10 2.35 -1.81
C THR A 57 14.78 1.94 -1.15
N PHE A 58 13.72 1.78 -1.95
CA PHE A 58 12.42 1.32 -1.43
C PHE A 58 12.53 0.01 -0.63
N ALA A 59 13.33 -0.96 -1.10
CA ALA A 59 13.54 -2.21 -0.40
C ALA A 59 14.20 -2.00 0.98
N GLU A 60 15.20 -1.13 1.06
CA GLU A 60 15.87 -0.79 2.32
C GLU A 60 14.95 -0.02 3.26
N LYS A 61 14.10 0.88 2.75
CA LYS A 61 13.05 1.54 3.54
C LYS A 61 12.07 0.53 4.14
N CYS A 62 11.62 -0.47 3.37
CA CYS A 62 10.72 -1.50 3.88
C CYS A 62 11.38 -2.35 4.99
N LEU A 63 12.64 -2.74 4.81
CA LEU A 63 13.39 -3.48 5.83
C LEU A 63 13.57 -2.65 7.11
N LEU A 64 13.89 -1.35 6.98
CA LEU A 64 13.99 -0.45 8.10
C LEU A 64 12.65 -0.28 8.83
N ALA A 65 11.55 -0.12 8.09
CA ALA A 65 10.22 -0.01 8.68
C ALA A 65 9.86 -1.25 9.51
N VAL A 66 10.17 -2.46 9.03
CA VAL A 66 9.97 -3.69 9.81
C VAL A 66 10.90 -3.75 11.02
N ALA A 67 12.17 -3.36 10.88
CA ALA A 67 13.09 -3.27 12.01
C ALA A 67 12.61 -2.28 13.10
N LEU A 68 11.76 -1.33 12.74
CA LEU A 68 11.13 -0.35 13.62
C LEU A 68 9.73 -0.76 14.11
N GLY A 69 9.24 -1.96 13.77
CA GLY A 69 8.00 -2.52 14.31
C GLY A 69 6.84 -2.64 13.32
N MET A 70 7.02 -2.34 12.03
CA MET A 70 6.03 -2.69 11.01
C MET A 70 5.95 -4.22 10.87
N ASP A 71 4.75 -4.75 10.62
CA ASP A 71 4.51 -6.19 10.46
C ASP A 71 5.39 -6.81 9.35
N GLU A 72 6.12 -7.89 9.70
CA GLU A 72 7.01 -8.59 8.77
C GLU A 72 6.28 -9.25 7.60
N ASP A 73 4.98 -9.55 7.76
CA ASP A 73 4.15 -10.11 6.70
C ASP A 73 3.99 -9.15 5.50
N LEU A 74 4.25 -7.86 5.70
CA LEU A 74 4.22 -6.85 4.64
C LEU A 74 5.47 -6.85 3.75
N ILE A 75 6.59 -7.46 4.16
CA ILE A 75 7.83 -7.46 3.38
C ILE A 75 7.64 -8.11 2.02
N LYS A 76 7.05 -9.32 1.97
CA LYS A 76 6.91 -10.07 0.73
C LYS A 76 6.02 -9.34 -0.29
N PRO A 77 4.84 -8.84 0.08
CA PRO A 77 4.03 -8.01 -0.82
C PRO A 77 4.74 -6.73 -1.29
N LEU A 78 5.39 -6.00 -0.38
CA LEU A 78 6.08 -4.75 -0.72
C LEU A 78 7.23 -5.00 -1.70
N SER A 79 8.06 -6.01 -1.42
CA SER A 79 9.13 -6.45 -2.33
C SER A 79 8.57 -6.84 -3.70
N THR A 80 7.45 -7.55 -3.74
CA THR A 80 6.81 -7.94 -5.02
C THR A 80 6.32 -6.72 -5.81
N LEU A 81 5.73 -5.73 -5.15
CA LEU A 81 5.34 -4.46 -5.79
C LEU A 81 6.56 -3.71 -6.33
N GLY A 82 7.65 -3.64 -5.56
CA GLY A 82 8.93 -3.06 -5.98
C GLY A 82 9.48 -3.73 -7.24
N ASN A 83 9.45 -5.07 -7.29
CA ASN A 83 9.89 -5.85 -8.44
C ASN A 83 9.04 -5.60 -9.68
N ILE A 84 7.71 -5.53 -9.53
CA ILE A 84 6.79 -5.18 -10.63
C ILE A 84 7.12 -3.77 -11.13
N ARG A 85 7.29 -2.79 -10.25
CA ARG A 85 7.69 -1.43 -10.66
C ARG A 85 9.02 -1.40 -11.40
N ASN A 86 10.02 -2.14 -10.91
CA ASN A 86 11.34 -2.19 -11.54
C ASN A 86 11.29 -2.79 -12.95
N LYS A 87 10.47 -3.83 -13.16
CA LYS A 87 10.21 -4.38 -14.51
C LYS A 87 9.70 -3.29 -15.46
N PHE A 88 8.73 -2.51 -15.02
CA PHE A 88 8.16 -1.40 -15.80
C PHE A 88 9.15 -0.24 -16.03
N ALA A 89 10.03 0.06 -15.07
CA ALA A 89 11.05 1.09 -15.22
C ALA A 89 12.14 0.75 -16.25
N HIS A 90 12.48 -0.53 -16.40
CA HIS A 90 13.53 -0.97 -17.31
C HIS A 90 13.05 -1.28 -18.74
N LYS A 91 11.74 -1.45 -18.95
CA LYS A 91 11.16 -1.86 -20.23
C LYS A 91 9.87 -1.08 -20.45
N THR A 92 9.92 -0.08 -21.33
CA THR A 92 8.80 0.82 -21.64
C THR A 92 7.57 0.09 -22.19
N ASP A 93 7.77 -1.05 -22.84
CA ASP A 93 6.69 -1.89 -23.41
C ASP A 93 6.31 -3.07 -22.47
N SER A 94 6.53 -2.90 -21.16
CA SER A 94 6.11 -3.91 -20.18
C SER A 94 4.60 -3.95 -20.04
N GLU A 95 4.06 -5.16 -19.99
CA GLU A 95 2.68 -5.42 -19.62
C GLU A 95 2.59 -6.16 -18.28
N LEU A 96 1.52 -5.90 -17.54
CA LEU A 96 1.14 -6.67 -16.38
C LEU A 96 0.64 -8.04 -16.83
N THR A 97 1.33 -9.08 -16.39
CA THR A 97 0.96 -10.45 -16.75
C THR A 97 0.13 -11.09 -15.66
N LYS A 98 -0.59 -12.16 -16.03
CA LYS A 98 -1.26 -13.04 -15.05
C LYS A 98 -0.28 -13.60 -14.02
N SER A 99 0.96 -13.86 -14.42
CA SER A 99 2.03 -14.33 -13.52
C SER A 99 2.37 -13.27 -12.46
N ASP A 100 2.54 -12.01 -12.88
CA ASP A 100 2.86 -10.90 -11.96
C ASP A 100 1.79 -10.78 -10.87
N VAL A 101 0.51 -10.75 -11.27
CA VAL A 101 -0.62 -10.64 -10.35
C VAL A 101 -0.76 -11.86 -9.45
N ASN A 102 -0.57 -13.07 -9.97
CA ASN A 102 -0.63 -14.29 -9.15
C ASN A 102 0.50 -14.36 -8.14
N ASN A 103 1.71 -13.95 -8.53
CA ASN A 103 2.86 -13.88 -7.62
C ASN A 103 2.64 -12.82 -6.55
N PHE A 104 2.08 -11.67 -6.94
CA PHE A 104 1.71 -10.63 -5.99
C PHE A 104 0.67 -11.12 -5.00
N TYR A 105 -0.40 -11.78 -5.45
CA TYR A 105 -1.41 -12.37 -4.57
C TYR A 105 -0.81 -13.41 -3.62
N LYS A 106 0.09 -14.27 -4.12
CA LYS A 106 0.77 -15.29 -3.31
C LYS A 106 1.64 -14.70 -2.20
N ALA A 107 2.19 -13.49 -2.41
CA ALA A 107 3.07 -12.82 -1.47
C ALA A 107 2.35 -12.41 -0.17
N PHE A 108 1.03 -12.22 -0.20
CA PHE A 108 0.24 -11.90 0.99
C PHE A 108 0.10 -13.11 1.93
N SER A 109 0.03 -12.84 3.24
CA SER A 109 -0.29 -13.84 4.26
C SER A 109 -1.70 -14.42 4.07
N ALA A 110 -2.02 -15.49 4.80
CA ALA A 110 -3.36 -16.08 4.75
C ALA A 110 -4.42 -15.06 5.17
N THR A 111 -4.20 -14.38 6.29
CA THR A 111 -5.05 -13.29 6.79
C THR A 111 -5.18 -12.15 5.77
N GLY A 112 -4.08 -11.73 5.14
CA GLY A 112 -4.15 -10.69 4.11
C GLY A 112 -4.98 -11.09 2.90
N LYS A 113 -4.90 -12.36 2.48
CA LYS A 113 -5.74 -12.91 1.40
C LYS A 113 -7.22 -12.96 1.80
N GLU A 114 -7.53 -13.34 3.03
CA GLU A 114 -8.91 -13.33 3.55
C GLU A 114 -9.51 -11.93 3.52
N VAL A 115 -8.79 -10.92 4.04
CA VAL A 115 -9.26 -9.53 4.01
C VAL A 115 -9.44 -9.02 2.58
N LEU A 116 -8.54 -9.37 1.65
CA LEU A 116 -8.68 -9.03 0.24
C LEU A 116 -9.97 -9.61 -0.36
N GLN A 117 -10.29 -10.88 -0.09
CA GLN A 117 -11.51 -11.53 -0.59
C GLN A 117 -12.77 -10.93 0.05
N GLU A 118 -12.73 -10.69 1.36
CA GLU A 118 -13.85 -10.09 2.11
C GLU A 118 -14.15 -8.68 1.62
N THR A 119 -13.12 -7.84 1.45
CA THR A 119 -13.26 -6.45 0.96
C THR A 119 -14.02 -6.39 -0.37
N ILE A 120 -13.86 -7.38 -1.25
CA ILE A 120 -14.59 -7.41 -2.53
C ILE A 120 -16.04 -7.85 -2.34
N ALA A 121 -16.26 -8.82 -1.44
CA ALA A 121 -17.55 -9.45 -1.23
C ALA A 121 -18.53 -8.54 -0.45
N THR A 122 -18.02 -7.75 0.49
CA THR A 122 -18.85 -7.01 1.46
C THR A 122 -18.92 -5.50 1.20
N ASN A 123 -18.00 -4.93 0.43
CA ASN A 123 -17.93 -3.49 0.27
C ASN A 123 -19.00 -2.97 -0.72
N SER A 124 -20.11 -2.46 -0.16
CA SER A 124 -21.19 -1.80 -0.90
C SER A 124 -20.76 -0.53 -1.62
N ASP A 125 -19.67 0.08 -1.16
CA ASP A 125 -19.03 1.29 -1.72
C ASP A 125 -17.89 0.97 -2.69
N ARG A 126 -17.77 -0.30 -3.11
CA ARG A 126 -16.81 -0.72 -4.13
C ARG A 126 -16.98 0.15 -5.38
N PRO A 127 -15.89 0.69 -5.96
CA PRO A 127 -15.97 1.39 -7.22
C PRO A 127 -16.60 0.54 -8.30
N GLU A 128 -17.50 1.15 -9.07
CA GLU A 128 -18.28 0.48 -10.12
C GLU A 128 -17.38 -0.22 -11.14
N GLN A 129 -16.14 0.25 -11.31
CA GLN A 129 -15.14 -0.31 -12.22
C GLN A 129 -14.54 -1.65 -11.76
N LEU A 130 -14.79 -2.10 -10.51
CA LEU A 130 -14.29 -3.36 -9.99
C LEU A 130 -15.35 -4.47 -10.08
N ALA A 131 -14.95 -5.65 -10.54
CA ALA A 131 -15.79 -6.85 -10.54
C ALA A 131 -16.23 -7.26 -9.12
N ARG A 132 -17.38 -7.96 -9.04
CA ARG A 132 -18.01 -8.40 -7.77
C ARG A 132 -17.32 -9.57 -7.09
N LYS A 133 -16.45 -10.29 -7.80
CA LYS A 133 -15.71 -11.43 -7.27
C LYS A 133 -14.26 -11.33 -7.74
N TYR A 134 -13.33 -11.70 -6.88
CA TYR A 134 -11.90 -11.69 -7.21
C TYR A 134 -11.60 -12.46 -8.49
N ASN A 135 -12.21 -13.64 -8.67
CA ASN A 135 -11.93 -14.49 -9.83
C ASN A 135 -12.37 -13.85 -11.16
N ASP A 136 -13.38 -12.99 -11.13
CA ASP A 136 -13.93 -12.32 -12.29
C ASP A 136 -13.18 -11.02 -12.65
N MET A 137 -12.28 -10.57 -11.77
CA MET A 137 -11.46 -9.39 -12.00
C MET A 137 -10.40 -9.62 -13.08
N SER A 138 -10.23 -8.61 -13.93
CA SER A 138 -9.09 -8.45 -14.83
C SER A 138 -7.77 -8.36 -14.06
N ILE A 139 -6.66 -8.52 -14.78
CA ILE A 139 -5.30 -8.38 -14.25
C ILE A 139 -5.13 -7.01 -13.57
N ARG A 140 -5.61 -5.94 -14.21
CA ARG A 140 -5.51 -4.57 -13.72
C ARG A 140 -6.29 -4.36 -12.43
N GLU A 141 -7.53 -4.86 -12.37
CA GLU A 141 -8.37 -4.77 -11.17
C GLU A 141 -7.76 -5.51 -9.99
N LYS A 142 -7.23 -6.72 -10.21
CA LYS A 142 -6.55 -7.50 -9.16
C LYS A 142 -5.32 -6.77 -8.64
N PHE A 143 -4.49 -6.24 -9.54
CA PHE A 143 -3.31 -5.45 -9.17
C PHE A 143 -3.68 -4.20 -8.36
N ALA A 144 -4.68 -3.45 -8.82
CA ALA A 144 -5.17 -2.27 -8.13
C ALA A 144 -5.66 -2.63 -6.72
N LEU A 145 -6.51 -3.64 -6.58
CA LEU A 145 -7.03 -4.10 -5.28
C LEU A 145 -5.91 -4.44 -4.29
N MET A 146 -4.93 -5.24 -4.71
CA MET A 146 -3.80 -5.62 -3.85
C MET A 146 -2.94 -4.41 -3.44
N THR A 147 -2.77 -3.45 -4.34
CA THR A 147 -2.09 -2.19 -4.02
C THR A 147 -2.87 -1.40 -2.97
N ILE A 148 -4.18 -1.26 -3.15
CA ILE A 148 -5.05 -0.51 -2.23
C ILE A 148 -5.06 -1.14 -0.86
N TYR A 149 -5.09 -2.47 -0.79
CA TYR A 149 -4.96 -3.19 0.47
C TYR A 149 -3.64 -2.86 1.17
N LEU A 150 -2.49 -2.91 0.47
CA LEU A 150 -1.20 -2.53 1.08
C LEU A 150 -1.18 -1.09 1.55
N HIS A 151 -1.62 -0.18 0.69
CA HIS A 151 -1.72 1.24 1.04
C HIS A 151 -2.59 1.45 2.28
N SER A 152 -3.75 0.81 2.34
CA SER A 152 -4.69 0.96 3.46
C SER A 152 -4.18 0.31 4.74
N ASN A 153 -3.51 -0.84 4.64
CA ASN A 153 -2.93 -1.53 5.78
C ASN A 153 -1.84 -0.66 6.43
N ILE A 154 -0.86 -0.18 5.65
CA ILE A 154 0.21 0.67 6.18
C ILE A 154 -0.34 2.01 6.70
N ARG A 155 -1.31 2.61 5.99
CA ARG A 155 -1.98 3.82 6.47
C ARG A 155 -2.69 3.60 7.82
N GLY A 156 -3.29 2.43 8.03
CA GLY A 156 -3.87 2.04 9.32
C GLY A 156 -2.82 2.04 10.42
N LEU A 157 -1.66 1.42 10.19
CA LEU A 157 -0.54 1.42 11.14
C LEU A 157 -0.07 2.84 11.47
N VAL A 158 0.06 3.70 10.46
CA VAL A 158 0.43 5.13 10.65
C VAL A 158 -0.62 5.87 11.48
N HIS A 159 -1.90 5.61 11.24
CA HIS A 159 -2.99 6.24 11.98
C HIS A 159 -2.98 5.83 13.45
N ASP A 160 -2.88 4.52 13.72
CA ASP A 160 -2.85 3.97 15.08
C ASP A 160 -1.63 4.50 15.87
N GLU A 161 -0.49 4.70 15.20
CA GLU A 161 0.71 5.30 15.79
C GLU A 161 0.47 6.75 16.22
N VAL A 162 -0.13 7.56 15.34
CA VAL A 162 -0.45 8.96 15.63
C VAL A 162 -1.43 9.07 16.80
N GLU A 163 -2.45 8.21 16.84
CA GLU A 163 -3.41 8.19 17.95
C GLU A 163 -2.73 7.84 19.27
N ARG A 164 -1.82 6.86 19.27
CA ARG A 164 -1.04 6.48 20.47
C ARG A 164 -0.14 7.61 20.96
N MET A 165 0.58 8.28 20.06
CA MET A 165 1.43 9.42 20.41
C MET A 165 0.60 10.57 21.02
N ASN A 166 -0.58 10.85 20.46
CA ASN A 166 -1.47 11.88 20.99
C ASN A 166 -1.99 11.52 22.39
N ALA A 167 -2.33 10.25 22.64
CA ALA A 167 -2.77 9.79 23.96
C ALA A 167 -1.69 10.00 25.02
N LEU A 168 -0.43 9.62 24.74
CA LEU A 168 0.69 9.78 25.66
C LEU A 168 1.00 11.24 26.00
N ASN A 169 0.90 12.14 25.01
CA ASN A 169 1.13 13.58 25.23
C ASN A 169 0.03 14.23 26.09
N ASN A 170 -1.20 13.73 26.02
CA ASN A 170 -2.30 14.23 26.84
C ASN A 170 -2.21 13.77 28.30
N GLU A 171 -1.67 12.57 28.57
CA GLU A 171 -1.47 12.05 29.93
C GLU A 171 -0.29 12.70 30.66
N GLY A 172 0.73 13.18 29.95
CA GLY A 172 1.88 13.89 30.53
C GLY A 172 1.66 15.37 30.86
N SER A 173 0.44 15.89 30.70
CA SER A 173 0.08 17.31 30.91
C SER A 173 -0.74 17.58 32.19
N LEU A 174 -0.81 16.60 33.11
CA LEU A 174 -1.47 16.70 34.44
C LEU A 174 -0.42 16.62 35.56
#